data_AF-A0A2D5MLD6-F1
#
_entry.id   AF-A0A2D5MLD6-F1
#
_cell.length_a   1.000
_cell.length_b   1.000
_cell.length_c   1.000
_cell.angle_alpha   90.00
_cell.angle_beta   90.00
_cell.angle_gamma   90.00
#
_symmetry.space_group_name_H-M   'P 1'
#
loop_
_entity.id
_entity.type
_entity.pdbx_description
1 polymer ?
#
loop_
_entity_poly.entity_id
_entity_poly.type
_entity_poly.pdbx_seq_one_letter_code
_entity_poly.pdbx_strand_id
1 'polypeptide(L)'
;PRWVKRLIAGKQFDQARAYMDHVIDQAVTILKNRKVSALFTTPKLLEAMAERMDLIKAGIKGVFCGGTTMDQQYTRFLVEEICENQIGFVPTYGNTLMGLARHRPFGPENDYSITYHAPQPRAVLRVVDPNKTESLVDYDAWGRVELTTLTKEFFMPRFLERDEAIRRSPWENCPWDGVAEVRPFGAMEKKIVEGVY
;
A
#
# COMPACT_ATOMS: atom_id res chain seq x y z
N PRO A 1 -5.72 18.17 -2.82
CA PRO A 1 -5.61 17.86 -1.37
C PRO A 1 -6.87 17.14 -0.86
N ARG A 2 -6.74 15.94 -0.28
CA ARG A 2 -7.91 15.14 0.17
C ARG A 2 -8.57 15.75 1.40
N TRP A 3 -9.91 15.71 1.47
CA TRP A 3 -10.68 16.36 2.54
C TRP A 3 -10.33 15.80 3.93
N VAL A 4 -10.21 14.48 4.06
CA VAL A 4 -9.88 13.86 5.36
C VAL A 4 -8.54 14.31 5.91
N LYS A 5 -7.54 14.56 5.05
CA LYS A 5 -6.26 15.14 5.47
C LYS A 5 -6.43 16.52 6.09
N ARG A 6 -7.34 17.36 5.55
CA ARG A 6 -7.66 18.68 6.11
C ARG A 6 -8.35 18.56 7.47
N LEU A 7 -9.29 17.63 7.61
CA LEU A 7 -9.98 17.37 8.88
C LEU A 7 -8.99 16.95 9.97
N ILE A 8 -8.13 15.98 9.69
CA ILE A 8 -7.11 15.50 10.64
C ILE A 8 -6.12 16.60 11.00
N ALA A 9 -5.62 17.35 10.01
CA ALA A 9 -4.72 18.48 10.26
C ALA A 9 -5.39 19.58 11.11
N GLY A 10 -6.69 19.79 10.92
CA GLY A 10 -7.53 20.68 11.73
C GLY A 10 -8.01 20.09 13.06
N LYS A 11 -7.51 18.92 13.46
CA LYS A 11 -7.92 18.18 14.68
C LYS A 11 -9.42 17.84 14.76
N GLN A 12 -10.12 17.83 13.62
CA GLN A 12 -11.53 17.44 13.50
C GLN A 12 -11.65 15.92 13.34
N PHE A 13 -11.16 15.18 14.34
CA PHE A 13 -11.09 13.72 14.30
C PHE A 13 -12.48 13.07 14.23
N ASP A 14 -13.48 13.64 14.88
CA ASP A 14 -14.85 13.13 14.86
C ASP A 14 -15.47 13.22 13.46
N GLN A 15 -15.17 14.29 12.72
CA GLN A 15 -15.61 14.44 11.33
C GLN A 15 -14.89 13.46 10.39
N ALA A 16 -13.60 13.22 10.62
CA ALA A 16 -12.86 12.20 9.87
C ALA A 16 -13.42 10.79 10.12
N ARG A 17 -13.79 10.50 11.38
CA ARG A 17 -14.45 9.24 11.76
C ARG A 17 -15.84 9.12 11.15
N ALA A 18 -16.67 10.16 11.25
CA ALA A 18 -18.01 10.18 10.66
C ALA A 18 -17.97 9.97 9.14
N TYR A 19 -16.97 10.54 8.45
CA TYR A 19 -16.77 10.28 7.03
C TYR A 19 -16.38 8.82 6.74
N MET A 20 -15.49 8.24 7.55
CA MET A 20 -15.14 6.82 7.45
C MET A 20 -16.37 5.93 7.66
N ASP A 21 -17.12 6.13 8.74
CA ASP A 21 -18.35 5.39 9.03
C ASP A 21 -19.35 5.48 7.87
N HIS A 22 -19.55 6.66 7.30
CA HIS A 22 -20.41 6.85 6.14
C HIS A 22 -19.99 6.01 4.93
N VAL A 23 -18.69 5.96 4.61
CA VAL A 23 -18.18 5.15 3.49
C VAL A 23 -18.30 3.65 3.78
N ILE A 24 -18.07 3.23 5.04
CA ILE A 24 -18.23 1.85 5.46
C ILE A 24 -19.71 1.41 5.36
N ASP A 25 -20.65 2.25 5.78
CA ASP A 25 -22.09 1.98 5.67
C ASP A 25 -22.51 1.79 4.21
N GLN A 26 -21.96 2.58 3.29
CA GLN A 26 -22.16 2.41 1.86
C GLN A 26 -21.63 1.05 1.38
N ALA A 27 -20.40 0.69 1.76
CA ALA A 27 -19.78 -0.58 1.38
C ALA A 27 -20.57 -1.78 1.91
N VAL A 28 -20.90 -1.79 3.20
CA VAL A 28 -21.70 -2.85 3.84
C VAL A 28 -23.08 -2.97 3.20
N THR A 29 -23.72 -1.84 2.84
CA THR A 29 -25.02 -1.86 2.14
C THR A 29 -24.91 -2.59 0.79
N ILE A 30 -23.84 -2.36 0.04
CA ILE A 30 -23.59 -3.08 -1.22
C ILE A 30 -23.35 -4.56 -0.95
N LEU A 31 -22.48 -4.91 0.00
CA LEU A 31 -22.13 -6.29 0.33
C LEU A 31 -23.33 -7.12 0.81
N LYS A 32 -24.30 -6.50 1.52
CA LYS A 32 -25.54 -7.17 1.94
C LYS A 32 -26.48 -7.50 0.78
N ASN A 33 -26.44 -6.72 -0.30
CA ASN A 33 -27.44 -6.77 -1.37
C ASN A 33 -26.89 -7.27 -2.70
N ARG A 34 -25.57 -7.43 -2.84
CA ARG A 34 -24.88 -7.80 -4.08
C ARG A 34 -23.81 -8.84 -3.79
N LYS A 35 -23.59 -9.74 -4.75
CA LYS A 35 -22.49 -10.71 -4.70
C LYS A 35 -21.21 -10.00 -5.14
N VAL A 36 -20.33 -9.73 -4.20
CA VAL A 36 -19.00 -9.15 -4.42
C VAL A 36 -17.96 -10.18 -3.98
N SER A 37 -16.97 -10.45 -4.80
CA SER A 37 -15.91 -11.42 -4.48
C SER A 37 -14.54 -10.76 -4.25
N ALA A 38 -14.36 -9.51 -4.64
CA ALA A 38 -13.09 -8.81 -4.52
C ALA A 38 -13.30 -7.39 -3.98
N LEU A 39 -12.41 -6.97 -3.08
CA LEU A 39 -12.36 -5.61 -2.56
C LEU A 39 -11.08 -4.91 -3.03
N PHE A 40 -11.18 -3.63 -3.33
CA PHE A 40 -10.04 -2.74 -3.49
C PHE A 40 -10.16 -1.65 -2.43
N THR A 41 -9.26 -1.65 -1.45
CA THR A 41 -9.43 -0.85 -0.22
C THR A 41 -8.09 -0.50 0.41
N THR A 42 -8.13 0.24 1.51
CA THR A 42 -7.00 0.53 2.38
C THR A 42 -7.08 -0.29 3.68
N PRO A 43 -5.96 -0.48 4.41
CA PRO A 43 -5.94 -1.27 5.65
C PRO A 43 -7.00 -0.86 6.67
N LYS A 44 -7.13 0.45 6.91
CA LYS A 44 -8.07 0.98 7.91
C LYS A 44 -9.53 0.78 7.51
N LEU A 45 -9.84 0.93 6.22
CA LEU A 45 -11.20 0.66 5.75
C LEU A 45 -11.50 -0.84 5.76
N LEU A 46 -10.51 -1.69 5.47
CA LEU A 46 -10.68 -3.13 5.56
C LEU A 46 -11.01 -3.57 7.00
N GLU A 47 -10.25 -3.07 7.97
CA GLU A 47 -10.47 -3.29 9.40
C GLU A 47 -11.86 -2.79 9.82
N ALA A 48 -12.23 -1.55 9.48
CA ALA A 48 -13.53 -0.99 9.81
C ALA A 48 -14.70 -1.74 9.15
N MET A 49 -14.52 -2.30 7.95
CA MET A 49 -15.53 -3.16 7.32
C MET A 49 -15.67 -4.48 8.08
N ALA A 50 -14.56 -5.10 8.49
CA ALA A 50 -14.56 -6.37 9.23
C ALA A 50 -15.19 -6.24 10.64
N GLU A 51 -15.10 -5.06 11.28
CA GLU A 51 -15.83 -4.78 12.52
C GLU A 51 -17.36 -4.77 12.35
N ARG A 52 -17.85 -4.50 11.13
CA ARG A 52 -19.29 -4.36 10.84
C ARG A 52 -19.90 -5.63 10.27
N MET A 53 -19.10 -6.49 9.65
CA MET A 53 -19.57 -7.75 9.08
C MET A 53 -18.44 -8.76 8.87
N ASP A 54 -18.80 -10.03 8.92
CA ASP A 54 -17.93 -11.14 8.55
C ASP A 54 -17.71 -11.15 7.02
N LEU A 55 -16.50 -10.77 6.59
CA LEU A 55 -16.15 -10.62 5.17
C LEU A 55 -16.14 -11.97 4.42
N ILE A 56 -15.86 -13.07 5.11
CA ILE A 56 -15.82 -14.41 4.54
C ILE A 56 -17.24 -14.88 4.26
N LYS A 57 -18.15 -14.73 5.24
CA LYS A 57 -19.58 -15.01 5.06
C LYS A 57 -20.22 -14.07 4.05
N ALA A 58 -19.71 -12.84 3.90
CA ALA A 58 -20.13 -11.92 2.84
C ALA A 58 -19.71 -12.37 1.42
N GLY A 59 -18.83 -13.38 1.31
CA GLY A 59 -18.40 -13.96 0.04
C GLY A 59 -17.15 -13.32 -0.56
N ILE A 60 -16.41 -12.51 0.20
CA ILE A 60 -15.14 -11.93 -0.25
C ILE A 60 -14.10 -13.05 -0.37
N LYS A 61 -13.38 -13.06 -1.49
CA LYS A 61 -12.35 -14.05 -1.83
C LYS A 61 -10.98 -13.42 -1.98
N GLY A 62 -10.91 -12.12 -2.28
CA GLY A 62 -9.64 -11.41 -2.42
C GLY A 62 -9.75 -9.94 -2.05
N VAL A 63 -8.66 -9.41 -1.50
CA VAL A 63 -8.54 -8.00 -1.11
C VAL A 63 -7.27 -7.45 -1.72
N PHE A 64 -7.41 -6.48 -2.62
CA PHE A 64 -6.32 -5.60 -3.03
C PHE A 64 -6.21 -4.49 -2.01
N CYS A 65 -5.16 -4.52 -1.20
CA CYS A 65 -4.96 -3.58 -0.11
C CYS A 65 -3.88 -2.58 -0.50
N GLY A 66 -4.26 -1.33 -0.72
CA GLY A 66 -3.36 -0.25 -1.11
C GLY A 66 -3.06 0.69 0.06
N GLY A 67 -1.89 1.31 0.03
CA GLY A 67 -1.47 2.30 1.02
C GLY A 67 -0.07 2.02 1.58
N THR A 68 0.46 2.99 2.30
CA THR A 68 1.85 2.98 2.80
C THR A 68 1.92 2.92 4.33
N THR A 69 0.87 2.33 4.95
CA THR A 69 0.74 2.19 6.40
C THR A 69 0.91 0.75 6.90
N MET A 70 1.18 -0.20 6.02
CA MET A 70 1.30 -1.63 6.37
C MET A 70 2.74 -1.96 6.76
N ASP A 71 3.02 -1.90 8.06
CA ASP A 71 4.22 -2.54 8.61
C ASP A 71 4.01 -4.07 8.75
N GLN A 72 5.03 -4.79 9.21
CA GLN A 72 5.02 -6.24 9.33
C GLN A 72 3.91 -6.73 10.28
N GLN A 73 3.79 -6.12 11.46
CA GLN A 73 2.81 -6.52 12.47
C GLN A 73 1.38 -6.23 11.99
N TYR A 74 1.15 -5.09 11.36
CA TYR A 74 -0.16 -4.76 10.84
C TYR A 74 -0.52 -5.64 9.64
N THR A 75 0.44 -5.94 8.76
CA THR A 75 0.25 -6.90 7.67
C THR A 75 -0.15 -8.27 8.21
N ARG A 76 0.55 -8.76 9.23
CA ARG A 76 0.22 -10.00 9.93
C ARG A 76 -1.22 -9.98 10.45
N PHE A 77 -1.61 -8.93 11.18
CA PHE A 77 -2.98 -8.76 11.68
C PHE A 77 -4.02 -8.78 10.55
N LEU A 78 -3.79 -8.06 9.45
CA LEU A 78 -4.73 -8.03 8.32
C LEU A 78 -4.89 -9.42 7.67
N VAL A 79 -3.82 -10.21 7.59
CA VAL A 79 -3.84 -11.55 6.99
C VAL A 79 -4.45 -12.59 7.94
N GLU A 80 -3.95 -12.65 9.17
CA GLU A 80 -4.30 -13.69 10.14
C GLU A 80 -5.66 -13.44 10.80
N GLU A 81 -5.99 -12.19 11.14
CA GLU A 81 -7.19 -11.87 11.92
C GLU A 81 -8.32 -11.34 11.03
N ILE A 82 -8.03 -10.41 10.12
CA ILE A 82 -9.09 -9.79 9.30
C ILE A 82 -9.46 -10.66 8.08
N CYS A 83 -8.47 -11.24 7.42
CA CYS A 83 -8.67 -12.14 6.29
C CYS A 83 -8.78 -13.63 6.70
N GLU A 84 -8.52 -13.94 7.98
CA GLU A 84 -8.51 -15.28 8.58
C GLU A 84 -7.74 -16.33 7.77
N ASN A 85 -6.71 -15.93 7.02
CA ASN A 85 -6.01 -16.78 6.02
C ASN A 85 -6.93 -17.44 4.96
N GLN A 86 -8.20 -17.00 4.85
CA GLN A 86 -9.20 -17.53 3.93
C GLN A 86 -9.45 -16.59 2.74
N ILE A 87 -9.24 -15.29 2.94
CA ILE A 87 -9.33 -14.28 1.89
C ILE A 87 -7.92 -14.05 1.32
N GLY A 88 -7.78 -14.09 0.00
CA GLY A 88 -6.52 -13.78 -0.68
C GLY A 88 -6.13 -12.32 -0.47
N PHE A 89 -5.14 -12.05 0.37
CA PHE A 89 -4.65 -10.70 0.65
C PHE A 89 -3.54 -10.33 -0.33
N VAL A 90 -3.79 -9.29 -1.13
CA VAL A 90 -2.88 -8.79 -2.18
C VAL A 90 -2.49 -7.36 -1.82
N PRO A 91 -1.37 -7.15 -1.11
CA PRO A 91 -0.87 -5.80 -0.87
C PRO A 91 -0.42 -5.17 -2.18
N THR A 92 -0.68 -3.88 -2.34
CA THR A 92 -0.42 -3.15 -3.57
C THR A 92 0.30 -1.84 -3.30
N TYR A 93 1.40 -1.63 -4.01
CA TYR A 93 2.07 -0.34 -4.11
C TYR A 93 1.95 0.15 -5.55
N GLY A 94 1.52 1.39 -5.74
CA GLY A 94 1.20 1.87 -7.08
C GLY A 94 0.76 3.32 -7.15
N ASN A 95 0.89 3.87 -8.34
CA ASN A 95 0.39 5.20 -8.69
C ASN A 95 0.05 5.24 -10.19
N THR A 96 -0.52 6.34 -10.65
CA THR A 96 -0.96 6.50 -12.05
C THR A 96 0.17 6.32 -13.07
N LEU A 97 1.41 6.67 -12.71
CA LEU A 97 2.56 6.59 -13.61
C LEU A 97 3.05 5.14 -13.76
N MET A 98 3.03 4.36 -12.68
CA MET A 98 3.53 2.98 -12.68
C MET A 98 2.45 1.94 -13.00
N GLY A 99 1.22 2.15 -12.55
CA GLY A 99 0.26 1.07 -12.32
C GLY A 99 0.49 0.43 -10.94
N LEU A 100 0.35 -0.89 -10.84
CA LEU A 100 0.56 -1.63 -9.59
C LEU A 100 1.88 -2.44 -9.66
N ALA A 101 2.70 -2.30 -8.63
CA ALA A 101 3.86 -3.15 -8.39
C ALA A 101 3.39 -4.50 -7.82
N ARG A 102 4.03 -5.58 -8.24
CA ARG A 102 3.76 -6.93 -7.77
C ARG A 102 4.47 -7.15 -6.45
N HIS A 103 3.79 -7.71 -5.46
CA HIS A 103 4.47 -8.13 -4.23
C HIS A 103 5.13 -9.51 -4.40
N ARG A 104 6.28 -9.72 -3.73
CA ARG A 104 6.83 -11.06 -3.47
C ARG A 104 5.92 -11.81 -2.48
N PRO A 105 5.86 -13.16 -2.49
CA PRO A 105 5.25 -13.92 -1.41
C PRO A 105 5.78 -13.47 -0.04
N PHE A 106 4.86 -13.38 0.91
CA PHE A 106 5.12 -12.97 2.29
C PHE A 106 4.22 -13.77 3.22
N GLY A 107 4.65 -13.93 4.46
CA GLY A 107 4.01 -14.77 5.47
C GLY A 107 4.89 -14.92 6.71
N PRO A 108 4.60 -15.91 7.57
CA PRO A 108 5.38 -16.17 8.78
C PRO A 108 6.88 -16.39 8.51
N GLU A 109 7.23 -16.95 7.35
CA GLU A 109 8.61 -17.28 6.96
C GLU A 109 9.50 -16.06 6.70
N ASN A 110 8.90 -14.90 6.45
CA ASN A 110 9.61 -13.63 6.23
C ASN A 110 9.05 -12.50 7.08
N ASP A 111 8.44 -12.84 8.22
CA ASP A 111 7.86 -11.91 9.18
C ASP A 111 6.92 -10.90 8.51
N TYR A 112 6.09 -11.39 7.59
CA TYR A 112 5.12 -10.62 6.82
C TYR A 112 5.71 -9.38 6.12
N SER A 113 7.02 -9.35 5.85
CA SER A 113 7.66 -8.24 5.15
C SER A 113 7.19 -8.19 3.70
N ILE A 114 6.54 -7.09 3.33
CA ILE A 114 6.05 -6.87 1.97
C ILE A 114 7.14 -6.20 1.15
N THR A 115 7.56 -6.87 0.08
CA THR A 115 8.46 -6.32 -0.94
C THR A 115 7.73 -6.20 -2.27
N TYR A 116 7.75 -5.01 -2.87
CA TYR A 116 7.12 -4.71 -4.15
C TYR A 116 8.15 -4.58 -5.27
N HIS A 117 7.88 -5.21 -6.40
CA HIS A 117 8.68 -5.13 -7.62
C HIS A 117 7.89 -4.41 -8.71
N ALA A 118 8.50 -3.38 -9.29
CA ALA A 118 7.90 -2.60 -10.38
C ALA A 118 7.63 -3.48 -11.61
N PRO A 119 6.57 -3.20 -12.40
CA PRO A 119 6.29 -3.93 -13.63
C PRO A 119 7.25 -3.51 -14.75
N GLN A 120 8.47 -4.02 -14.73
CA GLN A 120 9.45 -3.81 -15.80
C GLN A 120 9.02 -4.53 -17.10
N PRO A 121 9.30 -3.96 -18.29
CA PRO A 121 10.09 -2.75 -18.51
C PRO A 121 9.29 -1.43 -18.46
N ARG A 122 7.96 -1.49 -18.26
CA ARG A 122 7.10 -0.30 -18.28
C ARG A 122 7.42 0.69 -17.15
N ALA A 123 7.81 0.18 -15.99
CA ALA A 123 8.18 1.02 -14.86
C ALA A 123 9.35 0.42 -14.10
N VAL A 124 10.27 1.28 -13.66
CA VAL A 124 11.46 0.93 -12.88
C VAL A 124 11.43 1.72 -11.58
N LEU A 125 11.56 1.02 -10.45
CA LEU A 125 11.78 1.64 -9.15
C LEU A 125 13.25 1.53 -8.75
N ARG A 126 13.78 2.60 -8.18
CA ARG A 126 15.08 2.67 -7.52
C ARG A 126 14.87 3.19 -6.10
N VAL A 127 15.77 2.84 -5.19
CA VAL A 127 15.84 3.43 -3.86
C VAL A 127 17.16 4.18 -3.77
N VAL A 128 17.10 5.50 -3.70
CA VAL A 128 18.25 6.40 -3.85
C VAL A 128 18.54 7.17 -2.56
N ASP A 129 19.79 7.61 -2.41
CA ASP A 129 20.15 8.55 -1.35
C ASP A 129 19.36 9.87 -1.57
N PRO A 130 18.56 10.34 -0.59
CA PRO A 130 17.77 11.55 -0.74
C PRO A 130 18.62 12.83 -0.96
N ASN A 131 19.89 12.82 -0.53
CA ASN A 131 20.83 13.93 -0.71
C ASN A 131 21.70 13.78 -1.97
N LYS A 132 21.76 12.59 -2.57
CA LYS A 132 22.59 12.23 -3.73
C LYS A 132 21.86 11.23 -4.63
N THR A 133 20.81 11.69 -5.30
CA THR A 133 19.83 10.82 -5.97
C THR A 133 20.40 10.03 -7.16
N GLU A 134 21.59 10.37 -7.64
CA GLU A 134 22.38 9.57 -8.59
C GLU A 134 22.77 8.20 -8.02
N SER A 135 22.95 8.09 -6.70
CA SER A 135 23.43 6.90 -6.01
C SER A 135 22.28 6.08 -5.45
N LEU A 136 22.35 4.76 -5.63
CA LEU A 136 21.50 3.82 -4.91
C LEU A 136 21.98 3.71 -3.46
N VAL A 137 21.06 3.51 -2.54
CA VAL A 137 21.42 3.05 -1.18
C VAL A 137 21.81 1.56 -1.23
N ASP A 138 22.50 1.06 -0.22
CA ASP A 138 22.82 -0.36 -0.13
C ASP A 138 21.55 -1.22 0.00
N TYR A 139 21.67 -2.53 -0.24
CA TYR A 139 20.59 -3.44 0.10
C TYR A 139 20.30 -3.39 1.60
N ASP A 140 19.03 -3.52 1.93
CA ASP A 140 18.50 -3.46 3.29
C ASP A 140 18.66 -2.08 3.97
N ALA A 141 19.02 -1.05 3.21
CA ALA A 141 19.05 0.34 3.65
C ALA A 141 17.83 1.14 3.19
N TRP A 142 17.45 2.14 3.98
CA TRP A 142 16.40 3.10 3.65
C TRP A 142 16.89 4.16 2.67
N GLY A 143 16.04 4.50 1.71
CA GLY A 143 16.25 5.65 0.84
C GLY A 143 14.93 6.14 0.23
N ARG A 144 15.02 7.18 -0.60
CA ARG A 144 13.85 7.74 -1.28
C ARG A 144 13.53 6.91 -2.52
N VAL A 145 12.25 6.64 -2.76
CA VAL A 145 11.81 5.93 -3.95
C VAL A 145 11.89 6.86 -5.17
N GLU A 146 12.52 6.37 -6.25
CA GLU A 146 12.61 7.03 -7.55
C GLU A 146 11.92 6.13 -8.59
N LEU A 147 10.93 6.67 -9.31
CA LEU A 147 10.19 6.00 -10.35
C LEU A 147 10.64 6.49 -11.74
N THR A 148 10.89 5.56 -12.64
CA THR A 148 10.92 5.84 -14.08
C THR A 148 9.79 5.10 -14.77
N THR A 149 8.97 5.82 -15.54
CA THR A 149 7.93 5.22 -16.40
C THR A 149 8.36 5.31 -17.85
N LEU A 150 8.24 4.21 -18.58
CA LEU A 150 8.52 4.10 -20.01
C LEU A 150 7.42 3.26 -20.68
N THR A 151 6.46 3.92 -21.32
CA THR A 151 5.47 3.28 -22.20
C THR A 151 5.63 3.81 -23.63
N LYS A 152 4.83 3.30 -24.58
CA LYS A 152 4.84 3.82 -25.95
C LYS A 152 4.37 5.29 -26.02
N GLU A 153 3.52 5.69 -25.09
CA GLU A 153 2.84 6.98 -25.06
C GLU A 153 3.52 7.99 -24.12
N PHE A 154 4.35 7.54 -23.18
CA PHE A 154 4.84 8.38 -22.10
C PHE A 154 6.20 7.95 -21.58
N PHE A 155 7.08 8.93 -21.36
CA PHE A 155 8.36 8.74 -20.71
C PHE A 155 8.55 9.77 -19.60
N MET A 156 8.75 9.30 -18.38
CA MET A 156 9.07 10.11 -17.20
C MET A 156 10.28 9.50 -16.50
N PRO A 157 11.49 10.04 -16.71
CA PRO A 157 12.67 9.56 -16.04
C PRO A 157 12.77 10.11 -14.63
N ARG A 158 13.21 9.25 -13.70
CA ARG A 158 13.76 9.65 -12.40
C ARG A 158 12.84 10.56 -11.57
N PHE A 159 11.54 10.29 -11.62
CA PHE A 159 10.56 10.98 -10.80
C PHE A 159 10.72 10.57 -9.34
N LEU A 160 11.09 11.52 -8.49
CA LEU A 160 11.24 11.26 -7.06
C LEU A 160 9.86 11.17 -6.41
N GLU A 161 9.50 9.98 -5.95
CA GLU A 161 8.25 9.73 -5.24
C GLU A 161 8.22 10.46 -3.90
N ARG A 162 7.04 10.47 -3.27
CA ARG A 162 6.85 11.02 -1.92
C ARG A 162 6.97 9.95 -0.84
N ASP A 163 7.61 8.84 -1.19
CA ASP A 163 7.76 7.66 -0.35
C ASP A 163 9.26 7.35 -0.15
N GLU A 164 9.57 6.76 1.00
CA GLU A 164 10.80 6.04 1.26
C GLU A 164 10.51 4.57 1.47
N ALA A 165 11.52 3.75 1.19
CA ALA A 165 11.43 2.31 1.30
C ALA A 165 12.81 1.73 1.60
N ILE A 166 12.84 0.47 2.05
CA ILE A 166 14.05 -0.33 2.10
C ILE A 166 14.33 -0.91 0.71
N ARG A 167 15.57 -0.79 0.25
CA ARG A 167 16.02 -1.42 -1.01
C ARG A 167 16.18 -2.92 -0.80
N ARG A 168 15.39 -3.74 -1.49
CA ARG A 168 15.51 -5.21 -1.44
C ARG A 168 16.17 -5.77 -2.68
N SER A 169 16.87 -6.88 -2.49
CA SER A 169 17.51 -7.62 -3.57
C SER A 169 16.49 -8.21 -4.55
N PRO A 170 16.93 -8.53 -5.79
CA PRO A 170 16.10 -9.21 -6.77
C PRO A 170 15.49 -10.52 -6.25
N TRP A 171 14.36 -10.90 -6.85
CA TRP A 171 13.68 -12.18 -6.60
C TRP A 171 13.62 -12.98 -7.90
N GLU A 172 13.63 -14.32 -7.86
CA GLU A 172 13.66 -15.18 -9.07
C GLU A 172 12.61 -14.79 -10.13
N ASN A 173 11.39 -14.45 -9.69
CA ASN A 173 10.31 -14.03 -10.58
C ASN A 173 10.35 -12.56 -11.01
N CYS A 174 11.20 -11.75 -10.39
CA CYS A 174 11.42 -10.33 -10.66
C CYS A 174 12.92 -10.03 -10.48
N PRO A 175 13.76 -10.28 -11.50
CA PRO A 175 15.23 -10.19 -11.42
C PRO A 175 15.76 -8.74 -11.40
N TRP A 176 15.09 -7.87 -10.66
CA TRP A 176 15.45 -6.48 -10.39
C TRP A 176 15.05 -6.11 -8.96
N ASP A 177 15.65 -5.04 -8.44
CA ASP A 177 15.46 -4.58 -7.06
C ASP A 177 13.98 -4.39 -6.69
N GLY A 178 13.67 -4.70 -5.44
CA GLY A 178 12.38 -4.44 -4.82
C GLY A 178 12.41 -3.24 -3.88
N VAL A 179 11.23 -2.70 -3.58
CA VAL A 179 11.02 -1.70 -2.53
C VAL A 179 10.17 -2.31 -1.42
N ALA A 180 10.65 -2.28 -0.18
CA ALA A 180 9.95 -2.86 0.97
C ALA A 180 9.65 -1.83 2.05
N GLU A 181 8.69 -2.16 2.92
CA GLU A 181 8.27 -1.31 4.05
C GLU A 181 7.95 0.15 3.63
N VAL A 182 7.29 0.31 2.48
CA VAL A 182 7.04 1.64 1.89
C VAL A 182 6.23 2.52 2.85
N ARG A 183 6.74 3.73 3.09
CA ARG A 183 6.09 4.75 3.93
C ARG A 183 6.31 6.15 3.35
N PRO A 184 5.55 7.18 3.78
CA PRO A 184 5.78 8.54 3.34
C PRO A 184 7.21 9.02 3.65
N PHE A 185 7.84 9.67 2.68
CA PHE A 185 9.20 10.22 2.80
C PHE A 185 9.26 11.24 3.95
N GLY A 186 10.22 11.05 4.87
CA GLY A 186 10.35 11.89 6.07
C GLY A 186 9.42 11.51 7.23
N ALA A 187 8.74 10.35 7.17
CA ALA A 187 7.88 9.86 8.25
C ALA A 187 8.62 9.63 9.58
N MET A 188 9.94 9.43 9.55
CA MET A 188 10.79 9.35 10.75
C MET A 188 10.94 10.71 11.46
N GLU A 189 10.92 11.81 10.70
CA GLU A 189 11.16 13.15 11.24
C GLU A 189 9.87 13.82 11.71
N LYS A 190 8.75 13.54 11.04
CA LYS A 190 7.44 14.14 11.34
C LYS A 190 6.32 13.12 11.12
N LYS A 191 5.30 13.18 11.97
CA LYS A 191 4.06 12.41 11.78
C LYS A 191 3.34 12.92 10.52
N ILE A 192 3.51 12.20 9.41
CA ILE A 192 2.83 12.52 8.15
C ILE A 192 1.41 11.95 8.20
N VAL A 193 0.43 12.81 8.03
CA VAL A 193 -0.98 12.41 7.92
C VAL A 193 -1.25 11.94 6.49
N GLU A 194 -1.43 10.64 6.35
CA GLU A 194 -2.01 10.04 5.15
C GLU A 194 -3.52 10.33 5.11
N GLY A 195 -4.00 10.74 3.94
CA GLY A 195 -5.43 10.96 3.68
C GLY A 195 -6.02 9.86 2.81
N VAL A 196 -5.47 8.65 2.84
CA VAL A 196 -6.00 7.49 2.11
C VAL A 196 -7.00 6.80 3.03
N TYR A 197 -8.27 6.98 2.69
CA TYR A 197 -9.40 6.20 3.16
C TYR A 197 -9.94 5.57 1.90
#